data_AF-A0AB32TGY2-F1
#
_entry.id   AF-A0AB32TGY2-F1
#
_cell.length_a   1.000
_cell.length_b   1.000
_cell.length_c   1.000
_cell.angle_alpha   90.00
_cell.angle_beta   90.00
_cell.angle_gamma   90.00
#
_symmetry.space_group_name_H-M   'P 1'
#
loop_
_entity.id
_entity.type
_entity.pdbx_description
1 polymer ?
#
loop_
_entity_poly.entity_id
_entity_poly.type
_entity_poly.pdbx_seq_one_letter_code
_entity_poly.pdbx_strand_id
1 'polypeptide(L)'
;MRKLIVNMIYALVLTSMCLWHSVDMTEEVKIISVKEGDPLTLHTDIDEVSRYLLIQWMFENTRIAEVNRLAKINSTYDGPEETFRGRLKLDQTGSLTITNTRSTDSGRYNLMILRGQSSYFQVTIYGRSSGSDCVSSKCTKSNSVTNQPDETDITELPQSTSEEVKTISVMEGDSVTLHTGVTDVQKYLLMQWMFKNTRIAEVNRLAQNRVTYDGPDGRFRDRLKLDETGSLIIINTTTTDSGLYKLTLVIQESIYVNFKLTVNVSSSPEKSSISLMNNQTEDANITDLYQTSSDSFYCCGLPETVIRLVICALVGVVVLALLVYDVRATRLELRRAEETRLYHQIPEVKSELQPELSRKMSNRYVY
;
A
#
# COMPACT_ATOMS: atom_id res chain seq x y z
N MET A 1 -28.79 -27.10 15.11
CA MET A 1 -28.98 -25.76 14.51
C MET A 1 -27.89 -24.75 14.90
N ARG A 2 -27.59 -24.49 16.18
CA ARG A 2 -26.56 -23.48 16.58
C ARG A 2 -25.19 -23.62 15.91
N LYS A 3 -24.61 -24.83 15.84
CA LYS A 3 -23.31 -25.05 15.15
C LYS A 3 -23.33 -24.69 13.66
N LEU A 4 -24.45 -24.92 12.98
CA LEU A 4 -24.60 -24.58 11.56
C LEU A 4 -24.69 -23.06 11.37
N ILE A 5 -25.44 -22.37 12.23
CA ILE A 5 -25.58 -20.91 12.19
C ILE A 5 -24.23 -20.23 12.45
N VAL A 6 -23.49 -20.68 13.47
CA VAL A 6 -22.15 -20.14 13.78
C VAL A 6 -21.18 -20.36 12.63
N ASN A 7 -21.14 -21.55 12.03
CA ASN A 7 -20.28 -21.81 10.87
C ASN A 7 -20.69 -20.98 9.65
N MET A 8 -21.99 -20.75 9.43
CA MET A 8 -22.49 -19.94 8.32
C MET A 8 -22.16 -18.45 8.52
N ILE A 9 -22.22 -17.94 9.75
CA ILE A 9 -21.76 -16.59 10.11
C ILE A 9 -20.25 -16.48 9.89
N TYR A 10 -19.45 -17.45 10.36
CA TYR A 10 -18.01 -17.46 10.12
C TYR A 10 -17.68 -17.46 8.63
N ALA A 11 -18.37 -18.29 7.82
CA ALA A 11 -18.19 -18.32 6.38
C ALA A 11 -18.55 -16.98 5.72
N LEU A 12 -19.66 -16.34 6.12
CA LEU A 12 -20.07 -15.02 5.62
C LEU A 12 -19.13 -13.90 6.03
N VAL A 13 -18.60 -13.93 7.26
CA VAL A 13 -17.60 -12.97 7.74
C VAL A 13 -16.29 -13.17 6.99
N LEU A 14 -15.86 -14.42 6.77
CA LEU A 14 -14.67 -14.73 5.99
C LEU A 14 -14.83 -14.32 4.52
N THR A 15 -15.97 -14.58 3.87
CA THR A 15 -16.20 -14.15 2.49
C THR A 15 -16.35 -12.64 2.38
N SER A 16 -16.97 -11.98 3.36
CA SER A 16 -16.99 -10.52 3.47
C SER A 16 -15.57 -9.98 3.66
N MET A 17 -14.77 -10.53 4.57
CA MET A 17 -13.37 -10.14 4.75
C MET A 17 -12.53 -10.41 3.49
N CYS A 18 -12.78 -11.49 2.74
CA CYS A 18 -12.16 -11.75 1.45
C CYS A 18 -12.59 -10.75 0.38
N LEU A 19 -13.86 -10.34 0.35
CA LEU A 19 -14.37 -9.30 -0.53
C LEU A 19 -13.78 -7.92 -0.18
N TRP A 20 -13.48 -7.67 1.10
CA TRP A 20 -12.81 -6.45 1.56
C TRP A 20 -11.30 -6.47 1.28
N HIS A 21 -10.65 -7.64 1.29
CA HIS A 21 -9.26 -7.80 0.84
C HIS A 21 -9.12 -7.80 -0.70
N SER A 22 -10.23 -7.97 -1.43
CA SER A 22 -10.27 -7.91 -2.90
C SER A 22 -10.58 -6.50 -3.42
N VAL A 23 -10.59 -5.48 -2.55
CA VAL A 23 -10.59 -4.07 -2.97
C VAL A 23 -9.23 -3.80 -3.62
N ASP A 24 -9.31 -3.64 -4.93
CA ASP A 24 -8.24 -3.37 -5.86
C ASP A 24 -7.25 -2.33 -5.29
N MET A 25 -5.98 -2.71 -5.10
CA MET A 25 -4.90 -1.78 -4.78
C MET A 25 -4.56 -0.95 -6.02
N THR A 26 -5.52 -0.17 -6.50
CA THR A 26 -5.24 0.86 -7.49
C THR A 26 -4.40 1.93 -6.80
N GLU A 27 -3.18 2.15 -7.31
CA GLU A 27 -2.29 3.19 -6.84
C GLU A 27 -2.93 4.56 -7.13
N GLU A 28 -3.74 5.08 -6.20
CA GLU A 28 -4.36 6.39 -6.35
C GLU A 28 -3.26 7.47 -6.33
N VAL A 29 -3.08 8.14 -7.46
CA VAL A 29 -2.13 9.24 -7.59
C VAL A 29 -2.84 10.55 -7.24
N LYS A 30 -2.40 11.21 -6.17
CA LYS A 30 -2.89 12.53 -5.77
C LYS A 30 -2.29 13.59 -6.68
N ILE A 31 -3.11 14.22 -7.50
CA ILE A 31 -2.66 15.30 -8.40
C ILE A 31 -2.77 16.63 -7.65
N ILE A 32 -1.66 17.36 -7.56
CA ILE A 32 -1.61 18.66 -6.88
C ILE A 32 -1.03 19.69 -7.84
N SER A 33 -1.69 20.83 -7.94
CA SER A 33 -1.17 22.01 -8.65
C SER A 33 -1.02 23.17 -7.68
N VAL A 34 0.08 23.90 -7.83
CA VAL A 34 0.38 25.08 -7.00
C VAL A 34 1.08 26.13 -7.86
N LYS A 35 0.88 27.40 -7.51
CA LYS A 35 1.54 28.50 -8.22
C LYS A 35 3.00 28.60 -7.79
N GLU A 36 3.86 28.87 -8.75
CA GLU A 36 5.28 29.11 -8.48
C GLU A 36 5.49 30.22 -7.43
N GLY A 37 6.36 29.92 -6.46
CA GLY A 37 6.66 30.75 -5.29
C GLY A 37 5.83 30.42 -4.04
N ASP A 38 4.64 29.86 -4.18
CA ASP A 38 3.79 29.51 -3.05
C ASP A 38 4.31 28.23 -2.36
N PRO A 39 4.20 28.09 -1.02
CA PRO A 39 4.60 26.87 -0.33
C PRO A 39 3.66 25.71 -0.65
N LEU A 40 4.21 24.52 -0.86
CA LEU A 40 3.46 23.29 -1.09
C LEU A 40 3.68 22.33 0.07
N THR A 41 2.60 21.79 0.65
CA THR A 41 2.69 20.72 1.65
C THR A 41 2.05 19.46 1.12
N LEU A 42 2.83 18.37 1.11
CA LEU A 42 2.37 17.03 0.79
C LEU A 42 2.06 16.31 2.11
N HIS A 43 0.76 16.13 2.37
CA HIS A 43 0.29 15.50 3.59
C HIS A 43 0.50 14.00 3.56
N THR A 44 0.96 13.43 4.68
CA THR A 44 1.05 11.98 4.84
C THR A 44 -0.32 11.33 5.09
N ASP A 45 -1.31 12.11 5.51
CA ASP A 45 -2.63 11.67 5.99
C ASP A 45 -2.53 10.63 7.13
N ILE A 46 -1.48 10.75 7.94
CA ILE A 46 -1.27 9.91 9.11
C ILE A 46 -1.75 10.65 10.36
N ASP A 47 -2.82 10.15 10.96
CA ASP A 47 -3.33 10.68 12.24
C ASP A 47 -2.33 10.48 13.39
N GLU A 48 -1.56 9.38 13.36
CA GLU A 48 -0.66 8.98 14.44
C GLU A 48 0.68 8.44 13.92
N VAL A 49 1.63 9.34 13.64
CA VAL A 49 2.95 8.96 13.11
C VAL A 49 3.75 8.11 14.08
N SER A 50 3.39 8.12 15.38
CA SER A 50 3.96 7.26 16.42
C SER A 50 3.94 5.77 16.03
N ARG A 51 2.99 5.35 15.20
CA ARG A 51 2.84 3.95 14.78
C ARG A 51 3.87 3.51 13.75
N TYR A 52 4.49 4.45 13.03
CA TYR A 52 5.41 4.15 11.94
C TYR A 52 6.86 4.39 12.37
N LEU A 53 7.71 3.37 12.15
CA LEU A 53 9.12 3.43 12.52
C LEU A 53 9.95 4.28 11.55
N LEU A 54 9.58 4.26 10.27
CA LEU A 54 10.30 4.93 9.19
C LEU A 54 9.32 5.48 8.16
N ILE A 55 9.49 6.75 7.80
CA ILE A 55 8.82 7.43 6.68
C ILE A 55 9.91 7.99 5.77
N GLN A 56 9.73 7.85 4.47
CA GLN A 56 10.63 8.41 3.48
C GLN A 56 9.85 9.15 2.40
N TRP A 57 10.36 10.31 2.02
CA TRP A 57 9.92 11.02 0.82
C TRP A 57 10.95 10.84 -0.26
N MET A 58 10.48 10.43 -1.44
CA MET A 58 11.27 10.28 -2.64
C MET A 58 10.79 11.26 -3.70
N PHE A 59 11.72 11.86 -4.44
CA PHE A 59 11.45 12.62 -5.66
C PHE A 59 12.21 11.96 -6.80
N GLU A 60 11.51 11.53 -7.85
CA GLU A 60 12.11 10.84 -9.02
C GLU A 60 13.06 9.68 -8.65
N ASN A 61 12.75 8.96 -7.57
CA ASN A 61 13.55 7.88 -6.94
C ASN A 61 14.74 8.29 -6.06
N THR A 62 15.02 9.57 -5.89
CA THR A 62 16.03 10.05 -4.92
C THR A 62 15.36 10.34 -3.59
N ARG A 63 15.96 9.90 -2.47
CA ARG A 63 15.42 10.21 -1.13
C ARG A 63 15.67 11.67 -0.80
N ILE A 64 14.59 12.41 -0.53
CA ILE A 64 14.64 13.85 -0.21
C ILE A 64 14.27 14.15 1.24
N ALA A 65 13.64 13.22 1.95
CA ALA A 65 13.44 13.36 3.38
C ALA A 65 13.26 12.00 4.07
N GLU A 66 13.57 11.94 5.36
CA GLU A 66 13.41 10.77 6.21
C GLU A 66 13.01 11.14 7.64
N VAL A 67 12.05 10.39 8.16
CA VAL A 67 11.73 10.34 9.59
C VAL A 67 12.00 8.91 10.05
N ASN A 68 13.02 8.70 10.88
CA ASN A 68 13.33 7.43 11.51
C ASN A 68 13.20 7.58 13.03
N ARG A 69 12.13 7.03 13.60
CA ARG A 69 11.81 7.18 15.02
C ARG A 69 12.77 6.40 15.93
N LEU A 70 13.33 5.30 15.44
CA LEU A 70 14.28 4.49 16.21
C LEU A 70 15.61 5.23 16.37
N ALA A 71 16.04 5.87 15.29
CA ALA A 71 17.23 6.69 15.23
C ALA A 71 17.04 8.09 15.84
N LYS A 72 15.79 8.51 16.04
CA LYS A 72 15.39 9.90 16.29
C LYS A 72 15.91 10.86 15.21
N ILE A 73 15.97 10.39 13.97
CA ILE A 73 16.39 11.18 12.81
C ILE A 73 15.15 11.78 12.16
N ASN A 74 15.18 13.10 11.95
CA ASN A 74 14.26 13.83 11.10
C ASN A 74 15.12 14.69 10.18
N SER A 75 15.35 14.21 8.95
CA SER A 75 16.31 14.82 8.05
C SER A 75 15.68 15.08 6.69
N THR A 76 16.07 16.21 6.11
CA THR A 76 15.83 16.52 4.70
C THR A 76 17.16 16.46 3.96
N TYR A 77 17.09 16.17 2.68
CA TYR A 77 18.23 16.08 1.78
C TYR A 77 17.99 17.04 0.61
N ASP A 78 19.06 17.61 0.06
CA ASP A 78 18.94 18.59 -1.03
C ASP A 78 18.39 17.97 -2.33
N GLY A 79 18.32 16.63 -2.41
CA GLY A 79 17.80 15.89 -3.55
C GLY A 79 18.75 15.90 -4.75
N PRO A 80 18.25 15.51 -5.94
CA PRO A 80 19.09 15.43 -7.14
C PRO A 80 19.60 16.81 -7.51
N GLU A 81 20.90 16.93 -7.82
CA GLU A 81 21.55 18.19 -8.21
C GLU A 81 21.28 19.37 -7.25
N GLU A 82 21.11 19.06 -5.95
CA GLU A 82 20.79 20.04 -4.90
C GLU A 82 19.47 20.82 -5.13
N THR A 83 18.55 20.27 -5.92
CA THR A 83 17.29 20.90 -6.35
C THR A 83 16.55 21.56 -5.18
N PHE A 84 16.47 20.90 -4.03
CA PHE A 84 15.71 21.36 -2.87
C PHE A 84 16.54 21.99 -1.75
N ARG A 85 17.79 22.36 -2.03
CA ARG A 85 18.71 22.94 -1.04
C ARG A 85 18.07 24.03 -0.19
N GLY A 86 17.98 23.76 1.11
CA GLY A 86 17.43 24.68 2.12
C GLY A 86 15.92 24.94 2.03
N ARG A 87 15.16 24.21 1.20
CA ARG A 87 13.74 24.49 0.92
C ARG A 87 12.76 23.46 1.48
N LEU A 88 13.23 22.29 1.90
CA LEU A 88 12.40 21.23 2.49
C LEU A 88 12.27 21.36 4.00
N LYS A 89 11.05 21.10 4.49
CA LYS A 89 10.75 20.98 5.92
C LYS A 89 9.89 19.76 6.16
N LEU A 90 10.12 19.08 7.27
CA LEU A 90 9.26 18.03 7.79
C LEU A 90 8.54 18.54 9.03
N ASP A 91 7.25 18.27 9.14
CA ASP A 91 6.51 18.51 10.37
C ASP A 91 6.49 17.27 11.29
N GLN A 92 5.82 17.38 12.44
CA GLN A 92 5.66 16.27 13.39
C GLN A 92 4.91 15.06 12.83
N THR A 93 4.13 15.26 11.76
CA THR A 93 3.39 14.22 11.04
C THR A 93 4.21 13.61 9.89
N GLY A 94 5.47 14.04 9.73
CA GLY A 94 6.30 13.66 8.60
C GLY A 94 5.78 14.18 7.27
N SER A 95 4.83 15.11 7.25
CA SER A 95 4.39 15.79 6.03
C SER A 95 5.51 16.67 5.50
N LEU A 96 5.70 16.67 4.19
CA LEU A 96 6.79 17.36 3.52
C LEU A 96 6.30 18.71 3.00
N THR A 97 6.93 19.80 3.45
CA THR A 97 6.70 21.14 2.90
C THR A 97 7.87 21.57 2.04
N ILE A 98 7.58 21.98 0.81
CA ILE A 98 8.50 22.64 -0.11
C ILE A 98 8.21 24.14 -0.05
N THR A 99 9.19 24.93 0.35
CA THR A 99 9.09 26.40 0.40
C THR A 99 9.62 27.02 -0.89
N ASN A 100 9.04 28.17 -1.29
CA ASN A 100 9.43 28.91 -2.50
C ASN A 100 9.53 27.97 -3.71
N THR A 101 8.40 27.36 -4.05
CA THR A 101 8.31 26.35 -5.12
C THR A 101 8.73 26.93 -6.46
N ARG A 102 9.29 26.07 -7.32
CA ARG A 102 9.77 26.41 -8.67
C ARG A 102 9.14 25.47 -9.67
N SER A 103 8.99 25.91 -10.91
CA SER A 103 8.55 25.03 -12.00
C SER A 103 9.36 23.72 -12.09
N THR A 104 10.66 23.76 -11.77
CA THR A 104 11.58 22.60 -11.70
C THR A 104 11.28 21.60 -10.60
N ASP A 105 10.51 21.95 -9.58
CA ASP A 105 10.12 21.04 -8.50
C ASP A 105 8.91 20.18 -8.88
N SER A 106 8.34 20.39 -10.07
CA SER A 106 7.26 19.56 -10.62
C SER A 106 7.77 18.15 -10.87
N GLY A 107 6.92 17.14 -10.65
CA GLY A 107 7.29 15.76 -10.86
C GLY A 107 6.55 14.80 -9.95
N ARG A 108 7.06 13.58 -9.88
CA ARG A 108 6.49 12.50 -9.07
C ARG A 108 7.16 12.44 -7.71
N TYR A 109 6.34 12.61 -6.68
CA TYR A 109 6.73 12.39 -5.30
C TYR A 109 6.12 11.08 -4.82
N ASN A 110 6.91 10.33 -4.06
CA ASN A 110 6.47 9.11 -3.40
C ASN A 110 6.71 9.20 -1.90
N LEU A 111 5.66 8.91 -1.16
CA LEU A 111 5.71 8.69 0.27
C LEU A 111 5.78 7.18 0.52
N MET A 112 6.92 6.73 1.05
CA MET A 112 7.11 5.35 1.48
C MET A 112 6.98 5.29 3.00
N ILE A 113 6.01 4.51 3.48
CA ILE A 113 5.78 4.30 4.91
C ILE A 113 6.10 2.85 5.23
N LEU A 114 7.04 2.62 6.14
CA LEU A 114 7.39 1.28 6.57
C LEU A 114 6.19 0.61 7.25
N ARG A 115 5.84 -0.61 6.78
CA ARG A 115 4.62 -1.36 7.13
C ARG A 115 3.28 -0.69 6.79
N GLY A 116 3.30 0.50 6.19
CA GLY A 116 2.12 1.25 5.77
C GLY A 116 1.87 1.15 4.27
N GLN A 117 0.84 1.87 3.81
CA GLN A 117 0.55 2.06 2.40
C GLN A 117 1.41 3.19 1.85
N SER A 118 2.07 2.97 0.70
CA SER A 118 2.76 4.04 -0.01
C SER A 118 1.74 4.99 -0.65
N SER A 119 2.04 6.29 -0.70
CA SER A 119 1.21 7.29 -1.40
C SER A 119 1.98 7.95 -2.54
N TYR A 120 1.28 8.28 -3.61
CA TYR A 120 1.87 8.89 -4.80
C TYR A 120 1.27 10.27 -5.02
N PHE A 121 2.13 11.22 -5.38
CA PHE A 121 1.73 12.57 -5.70
C PHE A 121 2.31 12.96 -7.06
N GLN A 122 1.47 13.49 -7.93
CA GLN A 122 1.89 14.16 -9.15
C GLN A 122 1.76 15.67 -8.91
N VAL A 123 2.89 16.35 -8.82
CA VAL A 123 2.93 17.79 -8.54
C VAL A 123 3.21 18.56 -9.82
N THR A 124 2.40 19.58 -10.09
CA THR A 124 2.59 20.52 -11.19
C THR A 124 2.67 21.95 -10.65
N ILE A 125 3.83 22.57 -10.77
CA ILE A 125 4.05 23.97 -10.37
C ILE A 125 4.00 24.83 -11.63
N TYR A 126 3.01 25.70 -11.70
CA TYR A 126 2.84 26.56 -12.87
C TYR A 126 3.40 27.96 -12.59
N GLY A 127 4.15 28.45 -13.56
CA GLY A 127 4.74 29.78 -13.50
C GLY A 127 3.67 30.86 -13.49
N ARG A 128 4.06 32.04 -13.00
CA ARG A 128 3.26 33.24 -13.19
C ARG A 128 3.24 33.51 -14.69
N SER A 129 2.12 33.23 -15.35
CA SER A 129 1.88 33.68 -16.72
C SER A 129 2.27 35.14 -16.76
N SER A 130 3.33 35.47 -17.49
CA SER A 130 3.71 36.85 -17.74
C SER A 130 2.61 37.41 -18.63
N GLY A 131 1.50 37.82 -18.01
CA GLY A 131 0.55 38.71 -18.63
C GLY A 131 1.38 39.87 -19.17
N SER A 132 1.42 39.96 -20.49
CA SER A 132 2.09 41.02 -21.22
C SER A 132 1.38 42.33 -20.92
N ASP A 133 1.62 42.90 -19.74
CA ASP A 133 1.38 44.31 -19.47
C ASP A 133 2.62 45.07 -19.95
N CYS A 134 2.82 45.05 -21.27
CA CYS A 134 3.74 45.94 -21.94
C CYS A 134 3.12 47.34 -21.96
N VAL A 135 3.33 48.12 -20.89
CA VAL A 135 3.20 49.58 -20.93
C VAL A 135 4.39 50.21 -20.21
N SER A 136 5.38 50.60 -21.02
CA SER A 136 6.16 51.83 -20.89
C SER A 136 6.77 52.15 -19.51
N SER A 137 8.09 51.94 -19.38
CA SER A 137 9.11 53.00 -19.37
C SER A 137 10.31 52.69 -18.44
N LYS A 138 11.49 52.61 -19.08
CA LYS A 138 12.82 52.96 -18.57
C LYS A 138 13.15 52.56 -17.11
N CYS A 139 14.02 51.56 -16.93
CA CYS A 139 15.05 51.64 -15.88
C CYS A 139 16.34 50.91 -16.29
N THR A 140 17.38 51.73 -16.31
CA THR A 140 18.80 51.56 -16.60
C THR A 140 19.48 50.43 -15.83
N LYS A 141 20.34 49.67 -16.52
CA LYS A 141 21.32 48.74 -15.95
C LYS A 141 22.22 49.45 -14.93
N SER A 142 22.40 48.89 -13.75
CA SER A 142 23.63 49.11 -12.98
C SER A 142 24.15 47.77 -12.46
N ASN A 143 25.41 47.52 -12.77
CA ASN A 143 26.23 46.40 -12.31
C ASN A 143 26.93 46.78 -11.01
N SER A 144 27.40 45.74 -10.30
CA SER A 144 28.45 45.75 -9.26
C SER A 144 28.01 46.31 -7.90
N VAL A 145 28.44 45.81 -6.74
CA VAL A 145 29.72 45.20 -6.36
C VAL A 145 29.52 44.16 -5.24
N THR A 146 30.32 43.11 -5.34
CA THR A 146 30.75 42.11 -4.36
C THR A 146 30.87 42.60 -2.91
N ASN A 147 30.50 41.77 -1.93
CA ASN A 147 31.17 41.67 -0.62
C ASN A 147 30.85 40.30 0.01
N GLN A 148 31.87 39.45 0.08
CA GLN A 148 32.09 38.44 1.13
C GLN A 148 33.21 39.03 2.04
N PRO A 149 33.49 38.56 3.28
CA PRO A 149 33.64 37.14 3.62
C PRO A 149 33.25 36.70 5.06
N ASP A 150 33.40 35.39 5.27
CA ASP A 150 33.78 34.63 6.49
C ASP A 150 33.10 34.87 7.85
N GLU A 151 32.55 33.81 8.44
CA GLU A 151 33.12 33.16 9.65
C GLU A 151 32.39 31.87 10.08
N THR A 152 33.20 30.88 10.54
CA THR A 152 32.92 29.74 11.45
C THR A 152 32.13 28.53 10.90
N ASP A 153 32.77 27.36 10.67
CA ASP A 153 33.13 26.29 11.66
C ASP A 153 31.84 25.75 12.33
N ILE A 154 31.40 24.48 12.26
CA ILE A 154 32.08 23.21 12.58
C ILE A 154 31.18 22.03 12.12
N THR A 155 31.80 20.88 11.86
CA THR A 155 31.25 19.49 11.85
C THR A 155 30.75 18.92 10.52
N GLU A 156 31.69 18.39 9.74
CA GLU A 156 31.45 17.32 8.76
C GLU A 156 30.78 16.11 9.43
N LEU A 157 29.53 15.85 9.07
CA LEU A 157 28.88 14.56 9.22
C LEU A 157 28.84 13.93 7.82
N PRO A 158 29.12 12.62 7.64
CA PRO A 158 29.37 12.05 6.31
C PRO A 158 28.14 12.24 5.41
N GLN A 159 28.27 13.10 4.41
CA GLN A 159 27.33 13.21 3.32
C GLN A 159 27.48 11.98 2.42
N SER A 160 26.35 11.33 2.13
CA SER A 160 26.08 10.68 0.84
C SER A 160 27.10 9.61 0.40
N THR A 161 26.96 8.39 0.92
CA THR A 161 27.43 7.21 0.17
C THR A 161 26.57 7.08 -1.09
N SER A 162 27.20 7.29 -2.24
CA SER A 162 26.72 7.00 -3.60
C SER A 162 25.70 5.85 -3.62
N GLU A 163 24.51 6.11 -4.19
CA GLU A 163 23.43 5.11 -4.35
C GLU A 163 23.85 4.01 -5.35
N GLU A 164 24.73 3.11 -4.94
CA GLU A 164 25.18 1.99 -5.76
C GLU A 164 23.99 1.05 -6.06
N VAL A 165 23.67 0.89 -7.35
CA VAL A 165 22.63 -0.03 -7.82
C VAL A 165 23.28 -1.34 -8.24
N LYS A 166 22.95 -2.43 -7.55
CA LYS A 166 23.43 -3.78 -7.90
C LYS A 166 22.66 -4.31 -9.10
N THR A 167 23.33 -4.51 -10.22
CA THR A 167 22.71 -5.03 -11.46
C THR A 167 22.80 -6.55 -11.51
N ILE A 168 21.69 -7.19 -11.87
CA ILE A 168 21.59 -8.66 -11.99
C ILE A 168 20.85 -8.98 -13.28
N SER A 169 21.38 -9.92 -14.07
CA SER A 169 20.76 -10.41 -15.30
C SER A 169 20.58 -11.92 -15.24
N VAL A 170 19.40 -12.40 -15.63
CA VAL A 170 19.05 -13.83 -15.70
C VAL A 170 18.25 -14.12 -16.96
N MET A 171 18.12 -15.39 -17.35
CA MET A 171 17.27 -15.79 -18.46
C MET A 171 15.84 -16.04 -17.97
N GLU A 172 14.86 -15.80 -18.83
CA GLU A 172 13.46 -16.13 -18.56
C GLU A 172 13.32 -17.63 -18.23
N GLY A 173 12.58 -17.93 -17.16
CA GLY A 173 12.44 -19.26 -16.60
C GLY A 173 13.41 -19.57 -15.46
N ASP A 174 14.52 -18.84 -15.36
CA ASP A 174 15.49 -19.07 -14.27
C ASP A 174 14.96 -18.53 -12.94
N SER A 175 15.48 -19.10 -11.84
CA SER A 175 15.28 -18.54 -10.50
C SER A 175 16.47 -17.66 -10.14
N VAL A 176 16.21 -16.52 -9.50
CA VAL A 176 17.24 -15.55 -9.09
C VAL A 176 17.15 -15.27 -7.59
N THR A 177 18.29 -15.06 -6.95
CA THR A 177 18.37 -14.61 -5.55
C THR A 177 18.99 -13.22 -5.48
N LEU A 178 18.25 -12.26 -4.94
CA LEU A 178 18.75 -10.93 -4.62
C LEU A 178 19.37 -10.97 -3.22
N HIS A 179 20.69 -11.18 -3.17
CA HIS A 179 21.42 -11.34 -1.91
C HIS A 179 21.49 -10.04 -1.11
N THR A 180 20.98 -10.08 0.13
CA THR A 180 21.07 -8.93 1.06
C THR A 180 22.51 -8.61 1.46
N GLY A 181 23.38 -9.63 1.50
CA GLY A 181 24.71 -9.55 2.09
C GLY A 181 24.71 -9.58 3.63
N VAL A 182 23.54 -9.82 4.25
CA VAL A 182 23.40 -9.88 5.70
C VAL A 182 23.75 -11.29 6.20
N THR A 183 24.61 -11.36 7.22
CA THR A 183 24.96 -12.63 7.89
C THR A 183 24.06 -12.95 9.07
N ASP A 184 23.56 -11.93 9.77
CA ASP A 184 22.69 -12.06 10.93
C ASP A 184 21.45 -11.17 10.80
N VAL A 185 20.34 -11.80 10.42
CA VAL A 185 19.04 -11.17 10.21
C VAL A 185 18.48 -10.56 11.50
N GLN A 186 18.87 -11.06 12.68
CA GLN A 186 18.34 -10.64 13.98
C GLN A 186 18.83 -9.27 14.44
N LYS A 187 19.89 -8.75 13.81
CA LYS A 187 20.36 -7.38 14.06
C LYS A 187 19.34 -6.34 13.63
N TYR A 188 18.53 -6.67 12.63
CA TYR A 188 17.57 -5.76 12.02
C TYR A 188 16.20 -5.90 12.67
N LEU A 189 15.56 -4.78 12.97
CA LEU A 189 14.18 -4.77 13.46
C LEU A 189 13.20 -5.11 12.34
N LEU A 190 13.49 -4.61 11.14
CA LEU A 190 12.75 -4.91 9.93
C LEU A 190 13.68 -5.02 8.73
N MET A 191 13.39 -5.97 7.85
CA MET A 191 13.85 -5.95 6.46
C MET A 191 12.62 -5.88 5.56
N GLN A 192 12.62 -4.95 4.61
CA GLN A 192 11.50 -4.78 3.70
C GLN A 192 12.00 -4.76 2.25
N TRP A 193 11.42 -5.62 1.43
CA TRP A 193 11.62 -5.64 -0.01
C TRP A 193 10.46 -4.93 -0.70
N MET A 194 10.82 -4.00 -1.57
CA MET A 194 9.90 -3.31 -2.46
C MET A 194 10.26 -3.66 -3.89
N PHE A 195 9.26 -3.95 -4.72
CA PHE A 195 9.43 -3.91 -6.17
C PHE A 195 8.80 -2.62 -6.67
N LYS A 196 9.62 -1.79 -7.32
CA LYS A 196 9.33 -0.38 -7.58
C LYS A 196 9.00 0.36 -6.27
N ASN A 197 7.71 0.40 -5.92
CA ASN A 197 7.17 1.13 -4.78
C ASN A 197 6.10 0.32 -4.03
N THR A 198 5.88 -0.94 -4.40
CA THR A 198 4.98 -1.88 -3.72
C THR A 198 5.78 -2.82 -2.82
N ARG A 199 5.33 -3.01 -1.58
CA ARG A 199 5.92 -4.01 -0.66
C ARG A 199 5.65 -5.42 -1.17
N ILE A 200 6.71 -6.20 -1.35
CA ILE A 200 6.64 -7.58 -1.87
C ILE A 200 7.16 -8.63 -0.89
N ALA A 201 7.99 -8.24 0.09
CA ALA A 201 8.36 -9.13 1.19
C ALA A 201 8.80 -8.37 2.43
N GLU A 202 8.70 -9.00 3.59
CA GLU A 202 9.11 -8.44 4.88
C GLU A 202 9.67 -9.53 5.79
N VAL A 203 10.75 -9.21 6.52
CA VAL A 203 11.20 -9.95 7.70
C VAL A 203 11.04 -9.01 8.89
N ASN A 204 10.18 -9.38 9.83
CA ASN A 204 9.89 -8.55 10.99
C ASN A 204 10.32 -9.26 12.27
N ARG A 205 11.35 -8.74 12.92
CA ARG A 205 11.85 -9.32 14.17
C ARG A 205 10.87 -9.16 15.32
N LEU A 206 10.20 -7.99 15.41
CA LEU A 206 9.27 -7.69 16.50
C LEU A 206 8.00 -8.55 16.42
N ALA A 207 7.49 -8.76 15.21
CA ALA A 207 6.34 -9.64 14.97
C ALA A 207 6.73 -11.12 14.79
N GLN A 208 8.03 -11.44 14.83
CA GLN A 208 8.61 -12.77 14.60
C GLN A 208 8.03 -13.46 13.35
N ASN A 209 7.87 -12.71 12.26
CA ASN A 209 7.29 -13.25 11.03
C ASN A 209 8.12 -12.91 9.79
N ARG A 210 7.90 -13.71 8.75
CA ARG A 210 8.47 -13.54 7.41
C ARG A 210 7.32 -13.69 6.44
N VAL A 211 7.07 -12.69 5.63
CA VAL A 211 5.90 -12.63 4.76
C VAL A 211 6.33 -12.23 3.37
N THR A 212 5.75 -12.89 2.36
CA THR A 212 5.81 -12.48 0.95
C THR A 212 4.41 -12.08 0.51
N TYR A 213 4.34 -11.17 -0.45
CA TYR A 213 3.09 -10.68 -1.03
C TYR A 213 3.10 -10.98 -2.53
N ASP A 214 1.93 -11.16 -3.14
CA ASP A 214 1.82 -11.41 -4.59
C ASP A 214 2.30 -10.19 -5.42
N GLY A 215 2.49 -9.04 -4.79
CA GLY A 215 2.91 -7.80 -5.43
C GLY A 215 1.83 -7.20 -6.34
N PRO A 216 2.19 -6.23 -7.20
CA PRO A 216 1.23 -5.53 -8.06
C PRO A 216 0.57 -6.50 -9.04
N ASP A 217 -0.75 -6.42 -9.18
CA ASP A 217 -1.57 -7.25 -10.07
C ASP A 217 -1.43 -8.77 -9.86
N GLY A 218 -0.96 -9.19 -8.68
CA GLY A 218 -0.68 -10.60 -8.40
C GLY A 218 0.57 -11.15 -9.12
N ARG A 219 1.42 -10.27 -9.66
CA ARG A 219 2.58 -10.59 -10.51
C ARG A 219 3.45 -11.72 -9.96
N PHE A 220 3.73 -11.71 -8.67
CA PHE A 220 4.63 -12.65 -8.01
C PHE A 220 3.92 -13.73 -7.19
N ARG A 221 2.62 -13.92 -7.41
CA ARG A 221 1.82 -14.97 -6.76
C ARG A 221 2.55 -16.30 -6.83
N ASP A 222 2.76 -16.91 -5.66
CA ASP A 222 3.45 -18.19 -5.45
C ASP A 222 4.92 -18.27 -5.91
N ARG A 223 5.55 -17.15 -6.31
CA ARG A 223 6.91 -17.11 -6.89
C ARG A 223 7.98 -16.49 -5.99
N LEU A 224 7.61 -15.77 -4.93
CA LEU A 224 8.57 -15.19 -3.99
C LEU A 224 8.84 -16.11 -2.81
N LYS A 225 10.11 -16.18 -2.41
CA LYS A 225 10.55 -16.75 -1.14
C LYS A 225 11.59 -15.86 -0.47
N LEU A 226 11.75 -16.03 0.83
CA LEU A 226 12.85 -15.45 1.60
C LEU A 226 13.71 -16.60 2.12
N ASP A 227 15.02 -16.53 1.92
CA ASP A 227 15.96 -17.46 2.56
C ASP A 227 16.10 -17.14 4.07
N GLU A 228 17.03 -17.80 4.76
CA GLU A 228 17.29 -17.57 6.19
C GLU A 228 17.83 -16.15 6.48
N THR A 229 18.63 -15.60 5.56
CA THR A 229 19.26 -14.28 5.67
C THR A 229 18.32 -13.12 5.34
N GLY A 230 17.17 -13.39 4.74
CA GLY A 230 16.24 -12.37 4.23
C GLY A 230 16.48 -11.98 2.77
N SER A 231 17.33 -12.71 2.05
CA SER A 231 17.49 -12.56 0.59
C SER A 231 16.23 -12.99 -0.14
N LEU A 232 15.84 -12.18 -1.12
CA LEU A 232 14.63 -12.40 -1.91
C LEU A 232 14.93 -13.37 -3.04
N ILE A 233 14.18 -14.46 -3.11
CA ILE A 233 14.25 -15.44 -4.19
C ILE A 233 13.02 -15.26 -5.07
N ILE A 234 13.24 -15.08 -6.37
CA ILE A 234 12.18 -15.01 -7.38
C ILE A 234 12.31 -16.28 -8.23
N ILE A 235 11.27 -17.12 -8.19
CA ILE A 235 11.24 -18.40 -8.90
C ILE A 235 10.59 -18.21 -10.26
N ASN A 236 11.14 -18.86 -11.29
CA ASN A 236 10.60 -18.88 -12.65
C ASN A 236 10.34 -17.45 -13.16
N THR A 237 11.42 -16.69 -13.31
CA THR A 237 11.38 -15.28 -13.69
C THR A 237 10.80 -15.08 -15.08
N THR A 238 10.08 -13.98 -15.28
CA THR A 238 9.58 -13.54 -16.60
C THR A 238 10.15 -12.18 -16.94
N THR A 239 10.12 -11.81 -18.22
CA THR A 239 10.53 -10.47 -18.67
C THR A 239 9.86 -9.33 -17.89
N THR A 240 8.60 -9.53 -17.46
CA THR A 240 7.82 -8.59 -16.65
C THR A 240 8.35 -8.39 -15.22
N ASP A 241 9.16 -9.31 -14.69
CA ASP A 241 9.80 -9.17 -13.38
C ASP A 241 10.99 -8.22 -13.38
N SER A 242 11.46 -7.82 -14.56
CA SER A 242 12.52 -6.83 -14.71
C SER A 242 12.14 -5.51 -14.06
N GLY A 243 13.11 -4.86 -13.40
CA GLY A 243 12.88 -3.57 -12.76
C GLY A 243 13.78 -3.32 -11.56
N LEU A 244 13.46 -2.23 -10.84
CA LEU A 244 14.14 -1.81 -9.64
C LEU A 244 13.51 -2.44 -8.41
N TYR A 245 14.30 -3.19 -7.66
CA TYR A 245 13.97 -3.72 -6.35
C TYR A 245 14.72 -2.90 -5.30
N LYS A 246 14.05 -2.55 -4.20
CA LYS A 246 14.62 -1.77 -3.11
C LYS A 246 14.55 -2.59 -1.84
N LEU A 247 15.67 -2.70 -1.14
CA LEU A 247 15.77 -3.31 0.16
C LEU A 247 16.02 -2.23 1.20
N THR A 248 15.15 -2.16 2.21
CA THR A 248 15.33 -1.32 3.39
C THR A 248 15.58 -2.20 4.60
N LEU A 249 16.74 -1.99 5.23
CA LEU A 249 17.19 -2.69 6.43
C LEU A 249 17.12 -1.71 7.61
N VAL A 250 16.14 -1.88 8.49
CA VAL A 250 15.88 -0.94 9.58
C VAL A 250 16.58 -1.37 10.86
N ILE A 251 17.50 -0.51 11.30
CA ILE A 251 18.16 -0.52 12.61
C ILE A 251 18.17 0.92 13.15
N GLN A 252 19.10 1.27 14.03
CA GLN A 252 19.34 2.66 14.42
C GLN A 252 19.74 3.52 13.21
N GLU A 253 20.64 3.04 12.34
CA GLU A 253 20.95 3.68 11.06
C GLU A 253 20.54 2.76 9.92
N SER A 254 19.39 3.05 9.32
CA SER A 254 18.83 2.20 8.28
C SER A 254 19.74 2.14 7.06
N ILE A 255 19.84 0.95 6.46
CA ILE A 255 20.62 0.70 5.24
C ILE A 255 19.65 0.52 4.07
N TYR A 256 20.02 1.07 2.92
CA TYR A 256 19.21 1.07 1.70
C TYR A 256 20.03 0.48 0.57
N VAL A 257 19.48 -0.53 -0.11
CA VAL A 257 20.16 -1.20 -1.22
C VAL A 257 19.21 -1.31 -2.40
N ASN A 258 19.67 -0.83 -3.55
CA ASN A 258 18.93 -0.90 -4.80
C ASN A 258 19.46 -2.03 -5.67
N PHE A 259 18.56 -2.82 -6.27
CA PHE A 259 18.89 -3.88 -7.21
C PHE A 259 18.14 -3.63 -8.52
N LYS A 260 18.83 -3.74 -9.65
CA LYS A 260 18.21 -3.68 -10.98
C LYS A 260 18.27 -5.06 -11.63
N LEU A 261 17.11 -5.73 -11.69
CA LEU A 261 16.96 -7.02 -12.35
C LEU A 261 16.60 -6.83 -13.82
N THR A 262 17.30 -7.55 -14.70
CA THR A 262 16.98 -7.65 -16.13
C THR A 262 16.79 -9.12 -16.50
N VAL A 263 15.62 -9.48 -17.00
CA VAL A 263 15.30 -10.84 -17.43
C VAL A 263 15.29 -10.89 -18.96
N ASN A 264 16.13 -11.74 -19.54
CA ASN A 264 16.33 -11.84 -20.98
C ASN A 264 15.67 -13.09 -21.55
N VAL A 265 15.17 -13.03 -22.78
CA VAL A 265 14.64 -14.21 -23.49
C VAL A 265 15.74 -14.82 -24.35
N SER A 266 15.94 -16.14 -24.29
CA SER A 266 16.87 -16.82 -25.19
C SER A 266 16.29 -16.79 -26.61
N SER A 267 16.86 -15.96 -27.49
CA SER A 267 16.61 -16.09 -28.93
C SER A 267 17.30 -17.36 -29.42
N SER A 268 16.57 -18.46 -29.54
CA SER A 268 17.08 -19.65 -30.24
C SER A 268 17.27 -19.29 -31.72
N PRO A 269 18.45 -19.51 -32.33
CA PRO A 269 18.60 -19.45 -33.77
C PRO A 269 18.11 -20.77 -34.37
N GLU A 270 16.79 -21.01 -34.37
CA GLU A 270 16.21 -22.16 -35.07
C GLU A 270 15.05 -21.72 -35.99
N LYS A 271 15.29 -21.94 -37.30
CA LYS A 271 14.45 -21.66 -38.50
C LYS A 271 14.48 -20.26 -39.11
N SER A 272 15.66 -19.82 -39.55
CA SER A 272 15.79 -18.99 -40.76
C SER A 272 16.87 -19.55 -41.69
N SER A 273 16.66 -20.80 -42.10
CA SER A 273 17.44 -21.47 -43.14
C SER A 273 16.48 -22.23 -44.06
N ILE A 274 15.54 -21.51 -44.66
CA ILE A 274 14.75 -22.02 -45.78
C ILE A 274 14.81 -20.96 -46.89
N SER A 275 15.57 -21.33 -47.93
CA SER A 275 15.62 -20.78 -49.28
C SER A 275 15.96 -19.29 -49.45
N LEU A 276 17.24 -19.05 -49.71
CA LEU A 276 17.62 -18.25 -50.89
C LEU A 276 16.86 -18.78 -52.13
N MET A 277 16.59 -17.87 -53.06
CA MET A 277 15.98 -18.07 -54.40
C MET A 277 14.45 -17.97 -54.39
N ASN A 278 13.92 -16.76 -54.63
CA ASN A 278 13.46 -16.39 -55.97
C ASN A 278 13.03 -14.91 -56.03
N ASN A 279 13.64 -14.22 -57.00
CA ASN A 279 13.52 -12.81 -57.36
C ASN A 279 12.16 -12.43 -57.96
N GLN A 280 12.00 -11.10 -58.09
CA GLN A 280 11.10 -10.30 -58.94
C GLN A 280 9.84 -9.80 -58.23
N THR A 281 9.86 -8.59 -57.64
CA THR A 281 9.84 -7.23 -58.26
C THR A 281 8.47 -6.91 -58.86
N GLU A 282 7.71 -6.06 -58.18
CA GLU A 282 7.00 -4.92 -58.76
C GLU A 282 6.48 -4.02 -57.61
N ASP A 283 7.24 -2.95 -57.36
CA ASP A 283 6.77 -1.56 -57.39
C ASP A 283 5.36 -1.23 -56.90
N ALA A 284 5.27 -0.53 -55.75
CA ALA A 284 4.70 0.83 -55.69
C ALA A 284 4.45 1.33 -54.25
N ASN A 285 5.07 2.47 -53.97
CA ASN A 285 4.63 3.61 -53.14
C ASN A 285 4.34 3.46 -51.63
N ILE A 286 5.29 4.06 -50.91
CA ILE A 286 5.21 4.68 -49.59
C ILE A 286 4.16 5.81 -49.60
N THR A 287 3.61 6.07 -48.41
CA THR A 287 3.07 7.33 -47.85
C THR A 287 1.58 7.26 -47.50
N ASP A 288 1.27 7.79 -46.31
CA ASP A 288 -0.04 8.07 -45.73
C ASP A 288 -0.77 6.93 -45.02
N LEU A 289 -0.65 6.90 -43.68
CA LEU A 289 -1.78 7.15 -42.78
C LEU A 289 -1.31 7.19 -41.30
N TYR A 290 -0.76 8.34 -40.91
CA TYR A 290 -1.26 8.97 -39.69
C TYR A 290 -2.74 9.25 -39.91
N GLN A 291 -3.62 8.83 -38.99
CA GLN A 291 -4.56 9.72 -38.30
C GLN A 291 -5.60 8.86 -37.55
N THR A 292 -5.76 9.21 -36.27
CA THR A 292 -6.98 9.23 -35.45
C THR A 292 -8.17 8.37 -35.87
N SER A 293 -8.63 7.53 -34.93
CA SER A 293 -10.04 7.35 -34.59
C SER A 293 -10.15 6.17 -33.64
N SER A 294 -10.98 6.09 -32.61
CA SER A 294 -11.83 6.99 -31.83
C SER A 294 -12.33 6.08 -30.71
N ASP A 295 -12.54 6.64 -29.52
CA ASP A 295 -13.60 6.20 -28.59
C ASP A 295 -13.79 4.70 -28.32
N SER A 296 -13.13 4.19 -27.27
CA SER A 296 -13.90 3.48 -26.24
C SER A 296 -13.24 3.66 -24.87
N PHE A 297 -13.45 4.84 -24.27
CA PHE A 297 -13.43 4.94 -22.82
C PHE A 297 -14.63 4.12 -22.31
N TYR A 298 -14.42 2.86 -21.97
CA TYR A 298 -15.31 2.18 -21.04
C TYR A 298 -15.16 2.86 -19.68
N CYS A 299 -16.01 3.85 -19.44
CA CYS A 299 -16.32 4.39 -18.12
C CYS A 299 -16.97 3.31 -17.26
N CYS A 300 -16.21 2.28 -16.89
CA CYS A 300 -16.59 1.25 -15.91
C CYS A 300 -16.05 1.67 -14.54
N GLY A 301 -16.63 2.72 -13.92
CA GLY A 301 -16.18 3.20 -12.61
C GLY A 301 -17.30 3.51 -11.61
N LEU A 302 -18.51 3.77 -12.09
CA LEU A 302 -19.63 4.21 -11.25
C LEU A 302 -20.71 3.15 -11.00
N PRO A 303 -21.17 2.33 -11.98
CA PRO A 303 -22.20 1.33 -11.66
C PRO A 303 -21.62 0.17 -10.85
N GLU A 304 -20.36 -0.21 -11.05
CA GLU A 304 -19.77 -1.37 -10.37
C GLU A 304 -19.50 -1.12 -8.89
N THR A 305 -18.99 0.08 -8.55
CA THR A 305 -18.78 0.52 -7.16
C THR A 305 -20.11 0.67 -6.43
N VAL A 306 -21.15 1.22 -7.08
CA VAL A 306 -22.49 1.33 -6.53
C VAL A 306 -23.15 -0.03 -6.33
N ILE A 307 -23.03 -0.95 -7.30
CA ILE A 307 -23.54 -2.34 -7.16
C ILE A 307 -22.84 -3.04 -6.00
N ARG A 308 -21.51 -2.90 -5.87
CA ARG A 308 -20.75 -3.47 -4.73
C ARG A 308 -21.22 -2.88 -3.39
N LEU A 309 -21.46 -1.57 -3.32
CA LEU A 309 -22.00 -0.89 -2.13
C LEU A 309 -23.39 -1.42 -1.74
N VAL A 310 -24.28 -1.58 -2.72
CA VAL A 310 -25.63 -2.13 -2.50
C VAL A 310 -25.57 -3.57 -2.02
N ILE A 311 -24.73 -4.41 -2.63
CA ILE A 311 -24.54 -5.80 -2.19
C ILE A 311 -23.99 -5.84 -0.75
N CYS A 312 -23.00 -5.02 -0.42
CA CYS A 312 -22.45 -4.95 0.94
C CYS A 312 -23.50 -4.52 1.97
N ALA A 313 -24.32 -3.51 1.65
CA ALA A 313 -25.40 -3.06 2.51
C ALA A 313 -26.45 -4.16 2.75
N LEU A 314 -26.86 -4.88 1.69
CA LEU A 314 -27.83 -5.99 1.79
C LEU A 314 -27.27 -7.15 2.63
N VAL A 315 -26.00 -7.53 2.42
CA VAL A 315 -25.34 -8.57 3.24
C VAL A 315 -25.27 -8.15 4.71
N GLY A 316 -24.92 -6.89 4.98
CA GLY A 316 -24.92 -6.34 6.35
C GLY A 316 -26.28 -6.44 7.05
N VAL A 317 -27.36 -6.11 6.34
CA VAL A 317 -28.74 -6.23 6.85
C VAL A 317 -29.11 -7.70 7.14
N VAL A 318 -28.74 -8.64 6.26
CA VAL A 318 -29.01 -10.07 6.45
C VAL A 318 -28.25 -10.61 7.67
N VAL A 319 -26.97 -10.26 7.83
CA VAL A 319 -26.17 -10.67 9.01
C VAL A 319 -26.78 -10.12 10.29
N LEU A 320 -27.17 -8.84 10.32
CA LEU A 320 -27.86 -8.25 11.46
C LEU A 320 -29.19 -8.96 11.77
N ALA A 321 -29.99 -9.28 10.76
CA ALA A 321 -31.26 -9.99 10.95
C ALA A 321 -31.05 -11.40 11.53
N LEU A 322 -30.04 -12.13 11.05
CA LEU A 322 -29.67 -13.45 11.58
C LEU A 322 -29.16 -13.38 13.02
N LEU A 323 -28.34 -12.38 13.36
CA LEU A 323 -27.89 -12.15 14.73
C LEU A 323 -29.06 -11.80 15.66
N VAL A 324 -29.96 -10.92 15.24
CA VAL A 324 -31.16 -10.58 16.01
C VAL A 324 -32.03 -11.82 16.22
N TYR A 325 -32.19 -12.66 15.19
CA TYR A 325 -32.92 -13.92 15.30
C TYR A 325 -32.26 -14.87 16.30
N ASP A 326 -30.95 -15.09 16.23
CA ASP A 326 -30.22 -16.00 17.13
C ASP A 326 -30.23 -15.51 18.59
N VAL A 327 -30.09 -14.19 18.81
CA VAL A 327 -30.20 -13.57 20.14
C VAL A 327 -31.63 -13.73 20.69
N ARG A 328 -32.66 -13.48 19.87
CA ARG A 328 -34.06 -13.66 20.27
C ARG A 328 -34.38 -15.12 20.60
N ALA A 329 -33.94 -16.06 19.75
CA ALA A 329 -34.10 -17.49 19.98
C ALA A 329 -33.41 -17.91 21.28
N THR A 330 -32.17 -17.46 21.51
CA THR A 330 -31.42 -17.76 22.73
C THR A 330 -32.06 -17.17 23.98
N ARG A 331 -32.61 -15.95 23.91
CA ARG A 331 -33.38 -15.37 25.03
C ARG A 331 -34.67 -16.14 25.32
N LEU A 332 -35.33 -16.69 24.29
CA LEU A 332 -36.55 -17.48 24.47
C LEU A 332 -36.26 -18.84 25.12
N GLU A 333 -35.17 -19.50 24.70
CA GLU A 333 -34.69 -20.72 25.32
C GLU A 333 -34.30 -20.49 26.79
N LEU A 334 -33.64 -19.37 27.09
CA LEU A 334 -33.26 -19.03 28.47
C LEU A 334 -34.48 -18.82 29.37
N ARG A 335 -35.49 -18.08 28.89
CA ARG A 335 -36.76 -17.90 29.65
C ARG A 335 -37.49 -19.21 29.87
N ARG A 336 -37.56 -20.09 28.86
CA ARG A 336 -38.15 -21.43 29.03
C ARG A 336 -37.39 -22.27 30.06
N ALA A 337 -36.06 -22.17 30.10
CA ALA A 337 -35.22 -22.85 31.08
C ALA A 337 -35.38 -22.29 32.51
N GLU A 338 -35.53 -20.97 32.65
CA GLU A 338 -35.82 -20.32 33.94
C GLU A 338 -37.20 -20.71 34.46
N GLU A 339 -38.23 -20.72 33.61
CA GLU A 339 -39.57 -21.19 33.98
C GLU A 339 -39.53 -22.66 34.42
N THR A 340 -38.86 -23.55 33.70
CA THR A 340 -38.74 -24.96 34.11
C THR A 340 -37.98 -25.13 35.42
N ARG A 341 -36.93 -24.34 35.68
CA ARG A 341 -36.24 -24.35 36.98
C ARG A 341 -37.14 -23.84 38.11
N LEU A 342 -37.94 -22.80 37.87
CA LEU A 342 -38.87 -22.27 38.86
C LEU A 342 -39.94 -23.31 39.23
N TYR A 343 -40.48 -24.04 38.24
CA TYR A 343 -41.44 -25.13 38.50
C TYR A 343 -40.81 -26.31 39.25
N HIS A 344 -39.53 -26.61 39.06
CA HIS A 344 -38.85 -27.69 39.77
C HIS A 344 -38.37 -27.32 41.18
N GLN A 345 -38.32 -26.02 41.50
CA GLN A 345 -37.85 -25.51 42.79
C GLN A 345 -39.01 -25.10 43.73
N ILE A 346 -40.27 -25.26 43.30
CA ILE A 346 -41.42 -25.26 44.22
C ILE A 346 -41.35 -26.60 44.99
N PRO A 347 -41.06 -26.59 46.30
CA PRO A 347 -41.07 -27.80 47.09
C PRO A 347 -42.48 -28.38 47.02
N GLU A 348 -42.52 -29.69 46.88
CA GLU A 348 -43.57 -30.70 47.08
C GLU A 348 -44.82 -30.35 47.95
N VAL A 349 -45.45 -29.18 47.80
CA VAL A 349 -46.75 -28.84 48.41
C VAL A 349 -47.88 -29.23 47.44
N LYS A 350 -47.71 -30.36 46.76
CA LYS A 350 -48.76 -30.98 45.94
C LYS A 350 -49.10 -32.40 46.41
N SER A 351 -48.29 -32.99 47.31
CA SER A 351 -48.60 -34.29 47.95
C SER A 351 -49.41 -34.14 49.25
N GLU A 352 -49.41 -32.99 49.92
CA GLU A 352 -50.24 -32.78 51.14
C GLU A 352 -51.67 -32.30 50.87
N LEU A 353 -51.98 -31.71 49.71
CA LEU A 353 -53.36 -31.27 49.40
C LEU A 353 -54.17 -32.27 48.55
N GLN A 354 -53.53 -33.29 47.97
CA GLN A 354 -54.22 -34.29 47.16
C GLN A 354 -55.18 -35.20 47.95
N PRO A 355 -54.90 -35.61 49.20
CA PRO A 355 -55.86 -36.37 50.01
C PRO A 355 -57.05 -35.52 50.45
N GLU A 356 -56.85 -34.23 50.70
CA GLU A 356 -57.89 -33.28 51.13
C GLU A 356 -58.82 -32.85 49.98
N LEU A 357 -58.31 -32.74 48.75
CA LEU A 357 -59.16 -32.47 47.57
C LEU A 357 -59.99 -33.69 47.15
N SER A 358 -59.45 -34.91 47.34
CA SER A 358 -60.16 -36.15 47.06
C SER A 358 -61.26 -36.43 48.11
N ARG A 359 -61.02 -36.08 49.38
CA ARG A 359 -62.03 -36.14 50.46
C ARG A 359 -63.12 -35.06 50.33
N LYS A 360 -62.82 -33.87 49.77
CA LYS A 360 -63.81 -32.82 49.46
C LYS A 360 -64.60 -33.04 48.16
N MET A 361 -64.12 -33.87 47.24
CA MET A 361 -64.88 -34.25 46.02
C MET A 361 -65.72 -35.53 46.22
N SER A 362 -65.40 -36.36 47.22
CA SER A 362 -66.19 -37.56 47.56
C SER A 362 -67.51 -37.27 48.32
N ASN A 363 -67.71 -36.05 48.82
CA ASN A 363 -68.92 -35.65 49.57
C ASN A 363 -69.91 -34.81 48.75
N ARG A 364 -69.86 -34.90 47.41
CA ARG A 364 -70.76 -34.12 46.53
C ARG A 364 -71.73 -34.98 45.69
N TYR A 365 -71.90 -36.25 46.05
CA TYR A 365 -72.89 -37.17 45.47
C TYR A 365 -73.50 -38.06 46.56
N VAL A 366 -74.36 -37.49 47.41
CA VAL A 366 -75.31 -38.22 48.27
C VAL A 366 -76.59 -37.38 48.31
N TYR A 367 -77.71 -38.01 47.97
CA TYR A 367 -79.05 -37.51 47.60
C TYR A 367 -79.29 -37.12 46.15
#